data_AF-A0A7X7FJ99-F1
#
_entry.id   AF-A0A7X7FJ99-F1
#
_cell.length_a   1.000
_cell.length_b   1.000
_cell.length_c   1.000
_cell.angle_alpha   90.00
_cell.angle_beta   90.00
_cell.angle_gamma   90.00
#
_symmetry.space_group_name_H-M   'P 1'
#
loop_
_entity.id
_entity.type
_entity.pdbx_description
1 polymer ?
#
loop_
_entity_poly.entity_id
_entity_poly.type
_entity_poly.pdbx_seq_one_letter_code
_entity_poly.pdbx_strand_id
1 'polypeptide(L)'
;MGSVHRVARSPYWHAFYVLPDGRKTHRSTGTSSRRKAMAICLEFEKASQLAKEGRLTETRARQTIADIYAIGNQDSLEHATIKDVLDTWLTRKRLEVAETSIVEYERAARDFLKFLGAKAKRPADSLAVKDVSAWRTNLASRVSGGTVNKALK
;
A
#
# COMPACT_ATOMS: atom_id res chain seq x y z
N MET A 1 20.14 20.29 -0.05
CA MET A 1 18.86 20.88 0.34
C MET A 1 18.10 21.20 -0.92
N GLY A 2 16.92 20.61 -1.06
CA GLY A 2 16.03 20.81 -2.20
C GLY A 2 15.44 22.22 -2.21
N SER A 3 15.12 22.71 -3.39
CA SER A 3 14.49 24.01 -3.61
C SER A 3 13.23 23.87 -4.45
N VAL A 4 12.37 24.89 -4.44
CA VAL A 4 11.19 24.94 -5.31
C VAL A 4 11.21 26.17 -6.19
N HIS A 5 10.94 25.98 -7.48
CA HIS A 5 10.92 27.05 -8.47
C HIS A 5 9.63 27.00 -9.29
N ARG A 6 9.22 28.14 -9.82
CA ARG A 6 8.16 28.20 -10.84
C ARG A 6 8.78 27.93 -12.20
N VAL A 7 8.09 27.12 -13.00
CA VAL A 7 8.48 26.83 -14.39
C VAL A 7 7.52 27.55 -15.32
N ALA A 8 8.06 28.15 -16.37
CA ALA A 8 7.26 28.83 -17.38
C ALA A 8 6.22 27.86 -17.97
N ARG A 9 4.98 28.35 -18.16
CA ARG A 9 3.83 27.57 -18.69
C ARG A 9 3.31 26.45 -17.78
N SER A 10 3.73 26.37 -16.53
CA SER A 10 3.16 25.44 -15.53
C SER A 10 2.49 26.20 -14.38
N PRO A 11 1.25 25.86 -13.98
CA PRO A 11 0.61 26.48 -12.82
C PRO A 11 1.18 25.95 -11.49
N TYR A 12 1.94 24.85 -11.54
CA TYR A 12 2.47 24.15 -10.37
C TYR A 12 3.91 24.56 -10.06
N TRP A 13 4.28 24.45 -8.79
CA TRP A 13 5.67 24.55 -8.37
C TRP A 13 6.42 23.27 -8.74
N HIS A 14 7.71 23.40 -9.03
CA HIS A 14 8.59 22.27 -9.33
C HIS A 14 9.63 22.15 -8.23
N ALA A 15 9.81 20.93 -7.72
CA ALA A 15 10.82 20.54 -6.74
C ALA A 15 12.14 20.24 -7.46
N PHE A 16 13.22 20.82 -6.98
CA PHE A 16 14.59 20.65 -7.46
C PHE A 16 15.38 19.95 -6.37
N TYR A 17 15.85 18.74 -6.64
CA TYR A 17 16.58 17.91 -5.69
C TYR A 17 17.58 16.99 -6.41
N VAL A 18 18.43 16.32 -5.63
CA VAL A 18 19.46 15.41 -6.15
C VAL A 18 18.97 13.97 -6.03
N LEU A 19 19.03 13.23 -7.12
CA LEU A 19 18.71 11.81 -7.18
C LEU A 19 19.80 10.96 -6.50
N PRO A 20 19.51 9.68 -6.18
CA PRO A 20 20.49 8.79 -5.53
C PRO A 20 21.77 8.59 -6.34
N ASP A 21 21.68 8.69 -7.67
CA ASP A 21 22.79 8.61 -8.62
C ASP A 21 23.64 9.90 -8.71
N GLY A 22 23.29 10.93 -7.92
CA GLY A 22 23.97 12.23 -7.89
C GLY A 22 23.48 13.23 -8.94
N ARG A 23 22.54 12.85 -9.82
CA ARG A 23 22.00 13.77 -10.83
C ARG A 23 21.04 14.77 -10.20
N LYS A 24 21.08 16.02 -10.67
CA LYS A 24 20.07 17.03 -10.31
C LYS A 24 18.84 16.82 -11.16
N THR A 25 17.67 16.80 -10.54
CA THR A 25 16.38 16.70 -11.24
C THR A 25 15.48 17.85 -10.85
N HIS A 26 14.52 18.17 -11.71
CA HIS A 26 13.33 18.93 -11.34
C HIS A 26 12.09 18.12 -11.64
N ARG A 27 11.10 18.15 -10.74
CA ARG A 27 9.81 17.46 -10.91
C ARG A 27 8.68 18.36 -10.46
N SER A 28 7.58 18.35 -11.22
CA SER A 28 6.35 19.03 -10.81
C SER A 28 5.87 18.45 -9.48
N THR A 29 5.50 19.33 -8.53
CA THR A 29 4.89 18.91 -7.26
C THR A 29 3.36 18.77 -7.36
N GLY A 30 2.76 19.15 -8.50
CA GLY A 30 1.32 19.08 -8.71
C GLY A 30 0.50 20.06 -7.86
N THR A 31 1.14 20.99 -7.14
CA THR A 31 0.46 21.98 -6.29
C THR A 31 0.86 23.41 -6.63
N SER A 32 -0.11 24.32 -6.58
CA SER A 32 0.09 25.76 -6.77
C SER A 32 0.55 26.47 -5.48
N SER A 33 0.46 25.78 -4.33
CA SER A 33 0.93 26.31 -3.04
C SER A 33 2.42 26.07 -2.86
N ARG A 34 3.20 27.16 -2.72
CA ARG A 34 4.65 27.11 -2.48
C ARG A 34 5.00 26.32 -1.23
N ARG A 35 4.20 26.45 -0.16
CA ARG A 35 4.42 25.76 1.11
C ARG A 35 4.26 24.24 0.96
N LYS A 36 3.16 23.79 0.33
CA LYS A 36 2.94 22.37 0.03
C LYS A 36 4.03 21.82 -0.89
N ALA A 37 4.41 22.59 -1.91
CA ALA A 37 5.47 22.21 -2.84
C ALA A 37 6.82 22.01 -2.14
N MET A 38 7.19 22.89 -1.20
CA MET A 38 8.42 22.74 -0.43
C MET A 38 8.39 21.47 0.42
N ALA A 39 7.27 21.17 1.08
CA ALA A 39 7.13 19.94 1.86
C ALA A 39 7.28 18.68 0.98
N ILE A 40 6.65 18.66 -0.20
CA ILE A 40 6.81 17.57 -1.19
C ILE A 40 8.28 17.46 -1.66
N CYS A 41 8.95 18.58 -1.89
CA CYS A 41 10.37 18.61 -2.27
C CYS A 41 11.28 17.97 -1.20
N LEU A 42 11.03 18.26 0.07
CA LEU A 42 11.77 17.69 1.19
C LEU A 42 11.55 16.17 1.30
N GLU A 43 10.34 15.67 1.06
CA GLU A 43 10.06 14.23 1.04
C GLU A 43 10.78 13.53 -0.13
N PHE A 44 10.86 14.15 -1.32
CA PHE A 44 11.67 13.63 -2.42
C PHE A 44 13.18 13.59 -2.10
N GLU A 45 13.71 14.63 -1.47
CA GLU A 45 15.12 14.68 -1.04
C GLU A 45 15.40 13.59 0.00
N LYS A 46 14.52 13.43 1.00
CA LYS A 46 14.61 12.40 2.03
C LYS A 46 14.60 10.99 1.45
N ALA A 47 13.69 10.67 0.53
CA ALA A 47 13.71 9.37 -0.15
C ALA A 47 14.97 9.15 -0.98
N SER A 48 15.47 10.19 -1.65
CA SER A 48 16.70 10.10 -2.45
C SER A 48 17.93 9.84 -1.57
N GLN A 49 18.00 10.50 -0.41
CA GLN A 49 19.05 10.29 0.57
C GLN A 49 18.99 8.88 1.18
N LEU A 50 17.79 8.40 1.54
CA LEU A 50 17.61 7.02 2.03
C LEU A 50 18.02 5.98 0.99
N ALA A 51 17.73 6.22 -0.29
CA ALA A 51 18.15 5.34 -1.38
C ALA A 51 19.67 5.35 -1.55
N LYS A 52 20.31 6.52 -1.48
CA LYS A 52 21.77 6.65 -1.54
C LYS A 52 22.47 5.90 -0.40
N GLU A 53 21.87 5.88 0.78
CA GLU A 53 22.36 5.12 1.94
C GLU A 53 22.05 3.61 1.87
N GLY A 54 21.33 3.14 0.85
CA GLY A 54 20.88 1.74 0.76
C GLY A 54 19.79 1.38 1.79
N ARG A 55 19.14 2.37 2.41
CA ARG A 55 18.15 2.21 3.49
C ARG A 55 16.71 2.46 3.04
N LEU A 56 16.48 2.67 1.75
CA LEU A 56 15.14 2.79 1.18
C LEU A 56 14.52 1.41 1.04
N THR A 57 13.90 0.92 2.11
CA THR A 57 13.08 -0.29 2.08
C THR A 57 11.76 -0.02 1.36
N GLU A 58 11.11 -1.08 0.88
CA GLU A 58 9.78 -0.99 0.25
C GLU A 58 8.76 -0.27 1.16
N THR A 59 8.79 -0.56 2.46
CA THR A 59 7.94 0.10 3.45
C THR A 59 8.20 1.61 3.53
N ARG A 60 9.46 2.03 3.51
CA ARG A 60 9.82 3.45 3.56
C ARG A 60 9.48 4.16 2.26
N ALA A 61 9.67 3.52 1.11
CA ALA A 61 9.27 4.06 -0.18
C ALA A 61 7.75 4.32 -0.23
N ARG A 62 6.96 3.37 0.25
CA ARG A 62 5.50 3.51 0.34
C ARG A 62 5.07 4.63 1.28
N GLN A 63 5.72 4.73 2.45
CA GLN A 63 5.48 5.81 3.41
C GLN A 63 5.77 7.19 2.78
N THR A 64 6.89 7.35 2.08
CA THR A 64 7.17 8.64 1.41
C THR A 64 6.10 9.01 0.39
N ILE A 65 5.57 8.04 -0.38
CA ILE A 65 4.49 8.30 -1.34
C ILE A 65 3.20 8.68 -0.59
N ALA A 66 2.89 8.00 0.51
CA ALA A 66 1.73 8.33 1.35
C ALA A 66 1.84 9.74 1.97
N ASP A 67 3.03 10.13 2.45
CA ASP A 67 3.30 11.47 3.00
C ASP A 67 3.10 12.54 1.92
N ILE A 68 3.62 12.32 0.70
CA ILE A 68 3.42 13.23 -0.44
C ILE A 68 1.93 13.36 -0.79
N TYR A 69 1.19 12.26 -0.80
CA TYR A 69 -0.25 12.25 -1.05
C TYR A 69 -1.01 13.06 0.00
N ALA A 70 -0.68 12.88 1.28
CA ALA A 70 -1.28 13.63 2.38
C ALA A 70 -1.02 15.13 2.28
N ILE A 71 0.20 15.54 1.89
CA ILE A 71 0.52 16.96 1.69
C ILE A 71 -0.27 17.54 0.50
N GLY A 72 -0.37 16.80 -0.59
CA GLY A 72 -1.04 17.24 -1.82
C GLY A 72 -2.55 17.37 -1.65
N ASN A 73 -3.20 16.28 -1.20
CA ASN A 73 -4.65 16.12 -1.17
C ASN A 73 -5.28 16.50 0.17
N GLN A 74 -4.48 16.71 1.23
CA GLN A 74 -4.97 16.87 2.60
C GLN A 74 -5.83 15.70 3.08
N ASP A 75 -5.55 14.51 2.54
CA ASP A 75 -6.25 13.26 2.84
C ASP A 75 -5.24 12.14 3.07
N SER A 76 -5.58 11.17 3.90
CA SER A 76 -4.70 10.03 4.15
C SER A 76 -4.79 9.06 2.99
N LEU A 77 -3.66 8.55 2.52
CA LEU A 77 -3.66 7.42 1.60
C LEU A 77 -4.14 6.21 2.42
N GLU A 78 -5.44 5.88 2.35
CA GLU A 78 -6.01 4.79 3.12
C GLU A 78 -5.33 3.46 2.73
N HIS A 79 -4.48 2.95 3.62
CA HIS A 79 -3.96 1.61 3.50
C HIS A 79 -4.93 0.65 4.18
N ALA A 80 -5.97 0.25 3.45
CA ALA A 80 -6.82 -0.85 3.89
C ALA A 80 -5.92 -2.07 4.18
N THR A 81 -5.99 -2.58 5.41
CA THR A 81 -5.24 -3.78 5.76
C THR A 81 -5.83 -5.01 5.07
N ILE A 82 -5.09 -6.11 5.04
CA ILE A 82 -5.62 -7.39 4.53
C ILE A 82 -6.94 -7.73 5.24
N LYS A 83 -7.02 -7.47 6.55
CA LYS A 83 -8.24 -7.64 7.34
C LYS A 83 -9.37 -6.73 6.87
N ASP A 84 -9.12 -5.43 6.69
CA ASP A 84 -10.15 -4.47 6.30
C ASP A 84 -10.73 -4.78 4.91
N VAL A 85 -9.87 -5.21 3.98
CA VAL A 85 -10.29 -5.66 2.65
C VAL A 85 -11.19 -6.90 2.74
N LEU A 86 -10.80 -7.89 3.55
CA LEU A 86 -11.60 -9.11 3.75
C LEU A 86 -12.94 -8.82 4.44
N ASP A 87 -12.96 -7.96 5.47
CA ASP A 87 -14.18 -7.57 6.18
C ASP A 87 -15.14 -6.80 5.26
N THR A 88 -14.60 -5.90 4.43
CA THR A 88 -15.39 -5.17 3.41
C THR A 88 -15.95 -6.12 2.36
N TRP A 89 -15.14 -7.07 1.88
CA TRP A 89 -15.57 -8.08 0.94
C TRP A 89 -16.67 -8.98 1.51
N LEU A 90 -16.53 -9.46 2.76
CA LEU A 90 -17.55 -10.26 3.44
C LEU A 90 -18.86 -9.49 3.61
N THR A 91 -18.79 -8.22 3.98
CA THR A 91 -19.97 -7.36 4.13
C THR A 91 -20.73 -7.23 2.81
N ARG A 92 -20.01 -7.01 1.70
CA ARG A 92 -20.61 -7.00 0.36
C ARG A 92 -21.17 -8.37 -0.01
N LYS A 93 -20.40 -9.44 0.24
CA LYS A 93 -20.77 -10.81 -0.13
C LYS A 93 -22.03 -11.27 0.60
N ARG A 94 -22.21 -10.88 1.86
CA ARG A 94 -23.42 -11.17 2.65
C ARG A 94 -24.71 -10.69 1.98
N LEU A 95 -24.65 -9.59 1.21
CA LEU A 95 -25.80 -9.08 0.46
C LEU A 95 -26.07 -9.87 -0.83
N GLU A 96 -25.06 -10.55 -1.37
CA GLU A 96 -25.11 -11.27 -2.65
C GLU A 96 -25.49 -12.74 -2.50
N VAL A 97 -25.27 -13.35 -1.32
CA VAL A 97 -25.40 -14.81 -1.13
C VAL A 97 -26.37 -15.15 -0.01
N ALA A 98 -26.91 -16.38 -0.07
CA ALA A 98 -27.73 -16.93 1.00
C ALA A 98 -26.95 -17.01 2.32
N GLU A 99 -27.67 -16.87 3.44
CA GLU A 99 -27.10 -16.84 4.79
C GLU A 99 -26.33 -18.11 5.17
N THR A 100 -26.68 -19.25 4.58
CA THR A 100 -25.92 -20.50 4.75
C THR A 100 -24.58 -20.48 4.03
N SER A 101 -24.49 -19.78 2.89
CA SER A 101 -23.27 -19.70 2.09
C SER A 101 -22.28 -18.69 2.66
N ILE A 102 -22.74 -17.59 3.28
CA ILE A 102 -21.83 -16.60 3.89
C ILE A 102 -21.03 -17.19 5.06
N VAL A 103 -21.60 -18.15 5.78
CA VAL A 103 -20.91 -18.85 6.91
C VAL A 103 -19.64 -19.55 6.44
N GLU A 104 -19.65 -20.16 5.25
CA GLU A 104 -18.47 -20.83 4.69
C GLU A 104 -17.38 -19.81 4.32
N TYR A 105 -17.75 -18.68 3.69
CA TYR A 105 -16.81 -17.60 3.36
C TYR A 105 -16.22 -16.93 4.60
N GLU A 106 -17.04 -16.65 5.61
CA GLU A 106 -16.56 -16.10 6.88
C GLU A 106 -15.58 -17.06 7.57
N ARG A 107 -15.86 -18.37 7.53
CA ARG A 107 -14.96 -19.37 8.09
C ARG A 107 -13.63 -19.37 7.36
N ALA A 108 -13.63 -19.39 6.03
CA ALA A 108 -12.41 -19.35 5.23
C ALA A 108 -11.59 -18.07 5.48
N ALA A 109 -12.26 -16.90 5.52
CA ALA A 109 -11.62 -15.63 5.81
C ALA A 109 -11.00 -15.58 7.21
N ARG A 110 -11.73 -16.05 8.24
CA ARG A 110 -11.20 -16.15 9.62
C ARG A 110 -9.99 -17.08 9.70
N ASP A 111 -10.06 -18.24 9.05
CA ASP A 111 -8.95 -19.21 9.04
C ASP A 111 -7.72 -18.64 8.32
N PHE A 112 -7.92 -17.91 7.22
CA PHE A 112 -6.84 -17.22 6.51
C PHE A 112 -6.21 -16.10 7.34
N LEU A 113 -7.02 -15.25 7.97
CA LEU A 113 -6.53 -14.20 8.87
C LEU A 113 -5.75 -14.78 10.06
N LYS A 114 -6.23 -15.90 10.63
CA LYS A 114 -5.53 -16.62 11.70
C LYS A 114 -4.19 -17.18 11.23
N PHE A 115 -4.13 -17.72 10.01
CA PHE A 115 -2.88 -18.19 9.41
C PHE A 115 -1.87 -17.05 9.20
N LEU A 116 -2.32 -15.89 8.71
CA LEU A 116 -1.47 -14.72 8.50
C LEU A 116 -0.98 -14.08 9.82
N GLY A 117 -1.76 -14.19 10.90
CA GLY A 117 -1.43 -13.64 12.21
C GLY A 117 -1.12 -12.15 12.16
N ALA A 118 0.07 -11.75 12.62
CA ALA A 118 0.49 -10.34 12.60
C ALA A 118 0.54 -9.72 11.19
N LYS A 119 0.70 -10.53 10.13
CA LYS A 119 0.68 -10.02 8.74
C LYS A 119 -0.70 -9.52 8.33
N ALA A 120 -1.79 -10.01 8.91
CA ALA A 120 -3.14 -9.59 8.56
C ALA A 120 -3.41 -8.09 8.79
N LYS A 121 -2.66 -7.46 9.70
CA LYS A 121 -2.73 -6.02 10.00
C LYS A 121 -1.86 -5.17 9.09
N ARG A 122 -1.14 -5.78 8.15
CA ARG A 122 -0.34 -5.05 7.17
C ARG A 122 -1.23 -4.58 6.01
N PRO A 123 -0.80 -3.54 5.28
CA PRO A 123 -1.47 -3.10 4.06
C PRO A 123 -1.74 -4.26 3.09
N ALA A 124 -2.90 -4.25 2.43
CA ALA A 124 -3.34 -5.34 1.55
C ALA A 124 -2.36 -5.65 0.40
N ASP A 125 -1.67 -4.61 -0.10
CA ASP A 125 -0.63 -4.69 -1.12
C ASP A 125 0.65 -5.45 -0.67
N SER A 126 0.81 -5.73 0.63
CA SER A 126 1.91 -6.54 1.16
C SER A 126 1.66 -8.04 1.07
N LEU A 127 0.45 -8.47 0.69
CA LEU A 127 0.11 -9.88 0.53
C LEU A 127 0.73 -10.42 -0.77
N ALA A 128 1.67 -11.36 -0.64
CA ALA A 128 2.34 -11.97 -1.78
C ALA A 128 1.76 -13.34 -2.14
N VAL A 129 1.97 -13.79 -3.39
CA VAL A 129 1.54 -15.11 -3.89
C VAL A 129 2.07 -16.27 -3.01
N LYS A 130 3.26 -16.10 -2.44
CA LYS A 130 3.87 -17.07 -1.51
C LYS A 130 3.04 -17.26 -0.23
N ASP A 131 2.40 -16.21 0.28
CA ASP A 131 1.59 -16.27 1.50
C ASP A 131 0.30 -17.07 1.23
N VAL A 132 -0.33 -16.87 0.07
CA VAL A 132 -1.51 -17.63 -0.38
C VAL A 132 -1.14 -19.09 -0.64
N SER A 133 0.00 -19.35 -1.27
CA SER A 133 0.49 -20.70 -1.53
C SER A 133 0.82 -21.44 -0.24
N ALA A 134 1.44 -20.76 0.73
CA ALA A 134 1.71 -21.33 2.04
C ALA A 134 0.42 -21.68 2.80
N TRP A 135 -0.61 -20.82 2.70
CA TRP A 135 -1.93 -21.11 3.28
C TRP A 135 -2.58 -22.33 2.63
N ARG A 136 -2.55 -22.45 1.30
CA ARG A 136 -3.04 -23.62 0.56
C ARG A 136 -2.37 -24.91 1.03
N THR A 137 -1.04 -24.91 1.17
CA THR A 137 -0.29 -26.07 1.65
C THR A 137 -0.66 -26.40 3.10
N ASN A 138 -0.82 -25.40 3.96
CA ASN A 138 -1.28 -25.60 5.33
C ASN A 138 -2.67 -26.24 5.39
N LEU A 139 -3.61 -25.78 4.55
CA LEU A 139 -4.94 -26.39 4.46
C LEU A 139 -4.88 -27.82 3.93
N ALA A 140 -4.12 -28.08 2.87
CA ALA A 140 -4.01 -29.42 2.27
C ALA A 140 -3.44 -30.46 3.24
N SER A 141 -2.66 -30.06 4.24
CA SER A 141 -2.17 -30.96 5.30
C SER A 141 -3.25 -31.38 6.31
N ARG A 142 -4.39 -30.68 6.35
CA ARG A 142 -5.43 -30.83 7.39
C ARG A 142 -6.80 -31.25 6.84
N VAL A 143 -7.09 -30.92 5.58
CA VAL A 143 -8.40 -31.16 4.96
C VAL A 143 -8.27 -31.71 3.55
N SER A 144 -9.32 -32.37 3.07
CA SER A 144 -9.37 -32.92 1.71
C SER A 144 -9.25 -31.82 0.63
N GLY A 145 -8.73 -32.19 -0.53
CA GLY A 145 -8.55 -31.25 -1.65
C GLY A 145 -9.83 -30.53 -2.09
N GLY A 146 -10.99 -31.19 -1.96
CA GLY A 146 -12.29 -30.56 -2.22
C GLY A 146 -12.58 -29.39 -1.28
N THR A 147 -12.23 -29.53 0.00
CA THR A 147 -12.37 -28.46 1.01
C THR A 147 -11.35 -27.35 0.81
N VAL A 148 -10.11 -27.68 0.43
CA VAL A 148 -9.08 -26.67 0.08
C VAL A 148 -9.54 -25.82 -1.10
N ASN A 149 -10.07 -26.45 -2.15
CA ASN A 149 -10.53 -25.74 -3.34
C ASN A 149 -11.76 -24.86 -3.06
N LYS A 150 -12.65 -25.28 -2.16
CA LYS A 150 -13.77 -24.43 -1.71
C LYS A 150 -13.29 -23.21 -0.95
N ALA A 151 -12.26 -23.32 -0.12
CA ALA A 151 -11.72 -22.20 0.66
C ALA A 151 -10.95 -21.17 -0.19
N LEU A 152 -10.49 -21.55 -1.38
CA LEU A 152 -9.75 -20.69 -2.32
C LEU A 152 -10.63 -20.09 -3.43
N LYS A 153 -11.93 -20.39 -3.44
CA LYS A 153 -12.92 -19.83 -4.38
C LYS A 153 -13.49 -18.52 -3.85
#